data_AF-A0A354Z1Y4-F1
#
_entry.id   AF-A0A354Z1Y4-F1
#
_cell.length_a   1.000
_cell.length_b   1.000
_cell.length_c   1.000
_cell.angle_alpha   90.00
_cell.angle_beta   90.00
_cell.angle_gamma   90.00
#
_symmetry.space_group_name_H-M   'P 1'
#
loop_
_entity.id
_entity.type
_entity.pdbx_description
1 polymer ?
#
loop_
_entity_poly.entity_id
_entity_poly.type
_entity_poly.pdbx_seq_one_letter_code
_entity_poly.pdbx_strand_id
1 'polypeptide(L)' 'ISMETPIGDDEDSHLGDFIEDSNIDSPIENATNTGLTETVHNVLAGLTPREAKVLRMRFGIDM' A
#
# COMPACT_ATOMS: atom_id res chain seq x y z
N ILE A 1 25.47 16.03 3.72
CA ILE A 1 24.83 17.12 2.93
C ILE A 1 23.60 17.57 3.72
N SER A 2 23.35 18.88 3.81
CA SER A 2 22.22 19.43 4.56
C SER A 2 20.94 19.34 3.71
N MET A 3 19.80 19.02 4.33
CA MET A 3 18.48 19.07 3.65
C MET A 3 18.04 20.52 3.36
N GLU A 4 18.49 21.47 4.18
CA GLU A 4 18.26 22.92 4.00
C GLU A 4 19.20 23.56 2.96
N THR A 5 19.87 22.75 2.13
CA THR A 5 20.74 23.31 1.10
C THR A 5 19.86 23.92 0.00
N PRO A 6 19.97 25.23 -0.31
CA PRO A 6 19.19 25.83 -1.38
C PRO A 6 19.55 25.21 -2.72
N ILE A 7 18.54 24.98 -3.56
CA ILE A 7 18.67 24.38 -4.88
C ILE A 7 18.14 25.36 -5.92
N GLY A 8 18.98 25.72 -6.90
CA GLY A 8 18.64 26.69 -7.94
C GLY A 8 18.82 28.15 -7.50
N ASP A 9 18.24 29.08 -8.27
CA ASP A 9 18.27 30.53 -8.00
C ASP A 9 17.05 31.01 -7.18
N ASP A 10 16.07 30.15 -6.93
CA ASP A 10 14.91 30.45 -6.09
C ASP A 10 15.21 30.07 -4.63
N GLU A 11 15.27 31.08 -3.75
CA GLU A 11 15.63 30.89 -2.33
C GLU A 11 14.61 30.08 -1.51
N ASP A 12 13.44 29.79 -2.07
CA ASP A 12 12.39 29.02 -1.42
C ASP A 12 12.51 27.49 -1.64
N SER A 13 13.40 27.03 -2.53
CA SER A 13 13.56 25.60 -2.85
C SER A 13 14.76 24.99 -2.14
N HIS A 14 14.51 24.06 -1.23
CA HIS A 14 15.55 23.35 -0.48
C HIS A 14 15.72 21.92 -1.02
N LEU A 15 16.90 21.34 -0.84
CA LEU A 15 17.18 19.96 -1.26
C LEU A 15 16.18 18.95 -0.67
N GLY A 16 15.72 19.18 0.56
CA GLY A 16 14.71 18.36 1.22
C GLY A 16 13.38 18.29 0.48
N ASP A 17 12.99 19.34 -0.23
CA ASP A 17 11.71 19.43 -0.96
C ASP A 17 11.63 18.47 -2.16
N PHE A 18 12.79 17.97 -2.62
CA PHE A 18 12.90 17.03 -3.73
C PHE A 18 13.09 15.57 -3.29
N ILE A 19 13.16 15.32 -1.97
CA ILE A 19 13.30 13.96 -1.45
C ILE A 19 11.89 13.38 -1.28
N GLU A 20 11.50 12.52 -2.21
CA GLU A 20 10.26 11.76 -2.09
C GLU A 20 10.32 10.75 -0.93
N ASP A 21 9.20 10.55 -0.24
CA ASP A 21 9.07 9.46 0.73
C ASP A 21 8.71 8.17 0.01
N SER A 22 9.71 7.30 -0.14
CA SER A 22 9.56 5.98 -0.77
C SER A 22 8.90 4.93 0.13
N ASN A 23 8.58 5.26 1.38
CA ASN A 23 7.90 4.36 2.31
C ASN A 23 6.37 4.52 2.30
N ILE A 24 5.85 5.51 1.58
CA ILE A 24 4.41 5.75 1.47
C ILE A 24 3.88 4.98 0.25
N ASP A 25 2.96 4.05 0.51
CA ASP A 25 2.26 3.34 -0.56
C ASP A 25 1.44 4.31 -1.42
N SER A 26 1.47 4.12 -2.74
CA SER A 26 0.70 4.94 -3.66
C SER A 26 -0.81 4.76 -3.42
N PRO A 27 -1.64 5.83 -3.56
CA PRO A 27 -3.09 5.70 -3.50
C PRO A 27 -3.65 4.66 -4.48
N ILE A 28 -2.99 4.50 -5.64
CA ILE A 28 -3.36 3.50 -6.64
C ILE A 28 -3.08 2.09 -6.11
N GLU A 29 -1.90 1.87 -5.52
CA GLU A 29 -1.52 0.58 -4.94
C GLU A 29 -2.47 0.20 -3.80
N ASN A 30 -2.79 1.15 -2.92
CA ASN A 30 -3.78 0.96 -1.86
C ASN A 30 -5.17 0.59 -2.39
N ALA A 31 -5.65 1.26 -3.44
CA ALA A 31 -6.91 0.90 -4.09
C ALA A 31 -6.87 -0.52 -4.69
N THR A 32 -5.76 -0.90 -5.32
CA THR A 32 -5.62 -2.24 -5.89
C THR A 32 -5.57 -3.33 -4.82
N ASN A 33 -4.86 -3.10 -3.70
CA ASN A 33 -4.81 -4.04 -2.57
C ASN A 33 -6.19 -4.21 -1.92
N THR A 34 -6.95 -3.12 -1.80
CA THR A 34 -8.33 -3.17 -1.30
C THR A 34 -9.23 -3.99 -2.23
N GLY A 35 -9.17 -3.72 -3.55
CA GLY A 35 -9.95 -4.48 -4.54
C GLY A 35 -9.56 -5.96 -4.63
N LEU A 36 -8.28 -6.28 -4.44
CA LEU A 36 -7.82 -7.67 -4.36
C LEU A 36 -8.43 -8.38 -3.15
N THR A 37 -8.42 -7.72 -1.99
CA THR A 37 -9.00 -8.26 -0.75
C THR A 37 -10.50 -8.54 -0.93
N GLU A 38 -11.26 -7.61 -1.51
CA GLU A 38 -12.69 -7.81 -1.82
C GLU A 38 -12.93 -8.95 -2.80
N THR A 39 -12.10 -9.05 -3.84
CA THR A 39 -12.20 -10.13 -4.84
C THR A 39 -11.97 -11.49 -4.19
N VAL A 40 -10.93 -11.62 -3.35
CA VAL A 40 -10.65 -12.84 -2.59
C VAL A 40 -11.82 -13.19 -1.68
N HIS A 41 -12.41 -12.21 -0.98
CA HIS A 41 -13.60 -12.41 -0.17
C HIS A 41 -14.78 -12.97 -0.96
N ASN A 42 -15.06 -12.38 -2.13
CA ASN A 42 -16.14 -12.82 -3.01
C ASN A 42 -15.93 -14.26 -3.51
N VAL A 43 -14.69 -14.63 -3.85
CA VAL A 43 -14.36 -16.01 -4.26
C VAL A 43 -14.50 -16.99 -3.09
N LEU A 44 -14.02 -16.62 -1.90
CA LEU A 44 -14.14 -17.45 -0.69
C LEU A 44 -15.61 -17.64 -0.26
N ALA A 45 -16.48 -16.65 -0.51
CA ALA A 45 -17.91 -16.74 -0.25
C ALA A 45 -18.62 -17.78 -1.13
N GLY A 46 -18.03 -18.14 -2.29
CA GLY A 46 -18.54 -19.20 -3.16
C GLY A 46 -18.15 -20.62 -2.74
N LEU A 47 -17.26 -20.78 -1.76
CA LEU A 47 -16.81 -22.08 -1.26
C LEU A 47 -17.69 -22.60 -0.12
N THR A 48 -17.54 -23.88 0.22
CA THR A 48 -18.19 -24.39 1.43
C THR A 48 -17.57 -23.75 2.69
N PRO A 49 -18.33 -23.62 3.80
CA PRO A 49 -17.83 -22.99 5.02
C PRO A 49 -16.52 -23.61 5.55
N ARG A 50 -16.33 -24.92 5.34
CA ARG A 50 -15.13 -25.64 5.76
C ARG A 50 -13.92 -25.29 4.88
N GLU A 51 -14.10 -25.24 3.56
CA GLU A 51 -13.03 -24.91 2.61
C GLU A 51 -12.57 -23.46 2.78
N ALA A 52 -13.51 -22.51 2.88
CA ALA A 52 -13.19 -21.12 3.13
C ALA A 52 -12.43 -20.94 4.45
N LYS A 53 -12.86 -21.63 5.52
CA LYS A 53 -12.18 -21.59 6.82
C LYS A 53 -10.76 -22.13 6.77
N VAL A 54 -10.55 -23.26 6.07
CA VAL A 54 -9.20 -23.83 5.92
C VAL A 54 -8.29 -22.88 5.15
N LEU A 55 -8.78 -22.25 4.08
CA LEU A 55 -7.99 -21.29 3.31
C LEU A 55 -7.65 -20.04 4.13
N ARG A 56 -8.61 -19.46 4.85
CA ARG A 56 -8.36 -18.32 5.74
C ARG A 56 -7.30 -18.65 6.80
N MET A 57 -7.41 -19.81 7.45
CA MET A 57 -6.44 -20.25 8.46
C MET A 57 -5.05 -20.54 7.87
N ARG A 58 -4.97 -21.02 6.62
CA ARG A 58 -3.69 -21.35 5.98
C ARG A 58 -2.90 -20.12 5.54
N PHE A 59 -3.60 -19.09 5.06
CA PHE A 59 -2.98 -17.91 4.46
C PHE A 59 -3.08 -16.65 5.33
N GLY A 60 -3.72 -16.73 6.49
CA GLY A 60 -3.89 -15.59 7.40
C GLY A 60 -4.83 -14.51 6.85
N ILE A 61 -5.81 -14.89 6.03
CA ILE A 61 -6.80 -13.97 5.46
C ILE A 61 -7.78 -13.61 6.59
N ASP A 62 -7.94 -12.30 6.86
CA ASP A 62 -8.76 -11.73 7.94
C ASP A 62 -8.29 -12.05 9.36
N MET A 63 -6.98 -12.26 9.57
CA MET A 63 -6.38 -12.34 10.90
C MET A 63 -5.97 -10.97 11.46
#